data_AF-A0A377AEG4-F1
#
_entry.id   AF-A0A377AEG4-F1
#
_cell.length_a   1.000
_cell.length_b   1.000
_cell.length_c   1.000
_cell.angle_alpha   90.00
_cell.angle_beta   90.00
_cell.angle_gamma   90.00
#
_symmetry.space_group_name_H-M   'P 1'
#
loop_
_entity.id
_entity.type
_entity.pdbx_description
1 polymer ?
#
loop_
_entity_poly.entity_id
_entity_poly.type
_entity_poly.pdbx_seq_one_letter_code
_entity_poly.pdbx_strand_id
1 'polypeptide(L)' 'MRVLGNPYGNDPRIISGESGAVGLGVLAAVHYHPQRQSLMEKLALNKDAVVLVISTEGDTDVKHYREVVWEGKHAVAP' A
#
# COMPACT_ATOMS: atom_id res chain seq x y z
N MET A 1 2.63 -0.59 3.81
CA MET A 1 3.67 0.10 4.61
C MET A 1 4.78 0.67 3.72
N ARG A 2 5.54 -0.16 2.98
CA ARG A 2 6.71 0.27 2.17
C ARG A 2 6.46 1.42 1.19
N VAL A 3 5.44 1.30 0.33
CA VAL A 3 5.13 2.30 -0.71
C VAL A 3 4.77 3.65 -0.09
N LEU A 4 4.04 3.67 1.03
CA LEU A 4 3.70 4.91 1.75
C LEU A 4 4.93 5.53 2.45
N GLY A 5 5.78 4.69 3.03
CA GLY A 5 6.99 5.14 3.75
C GLY A 5 8.16 5.54 2.84
N ASN A 6 8.15 5.07 1.59
CA ASN A 6 9.14 5.36 0.53
C ASN A 6 8.40 5.57 -0.80
N PRO A 7 7.71 6.72 -0.98
CA PRO A 7 6.86 6.97 -2.15
C PRO A 7 7.67 7.13 -3.44
N TYR A 8 7.01 6.90 -4.57
CA TYR A 8 7.57 7.12 -5.90
C TYR A 8 7.42 8.59 -6.33
N GLY A 9 8.43 9.16 -6.98
CA GLY A 9 8.36 10.53 -7.50
C GLY A 9 8.22 11.58 -6.40
N ASN A 10 7.22 12.45 -6.54
CA ASN A 10 6.97 13.59 -5.64
C ASN A 10 5.77 13.37 -4.70
N ASP A 11 5.25 12.14 -4.62
CA ASP A 11 4.15 11.83 -3.71
C ASP A 11 4.59 12.02 -2.25
N PRO A 12 3.72 12.53 -1.37
CA PRO A 12 4.07 12.80 0.01
C PRO A 12 4.34 11.49 0.77
N ARG A 13 5.38 11.52 1.61
CA ARG A 13 5.72 10.41 2.49
C ARG A 13 4.73 10.31 3.66
N ILE A 14 4.25 9.10 3.93
CA ILE A 14 3.33 8.81 5.03
C ILE A 14 3.87 7.63 5.85
N ILE A 15 4.01 7.82 7.17
CA ILE A 15 4.24 6.71 8.09
C ILE A 15 2.89 6.03 8.35
N SER A 16 2.77 4.78 7.92
CA SER A 16 1.54 4.01 8.08
C SER A 16 1.88 2.61 8.56
N GLY A 17 1.36 2.25 9.73
CA GLY A 17 1.49 0.92 10.33
C GLY A 17 0.80 -0.16 9.51
N GLU A 18 0.86 -1.40 10.00
CA GLU A 18 0.34 -2.56 9.30
C GLU A 18 -1.15 -2.41 9.01
N SER A 19 -1.95 -2.16 10.05
CA SER A 19 -3.41 -2.05 9.93
C SER A 19 -3.81 -0.80 9.14
N GLY A 20 -3.08 0.30 9.33
CA GLY A 20 -3.33 1.55 8.62
C GLY A 20 -3.00 1.49 7.13
N ALA A 21 -2.03 0.66 6.72
CA ALA A 21 -1.58 0.65 5.34
C ALA A 21 -2.35 -0.32 4.43
N VAL A 22 -3.21 -1.19 4.98
CA VAL A 22 -3.83 -2.29 4.22
C VAL A 22 -4.74 -1.79 3.11
N GLY A 23 -5.45 -0.67 3.30
CA GLY A 23 -6.32 -0.09 2.27
C GLY A 23 -5.55 0.32 1.02
N LEU A 24 -4.41 1.01 1.18
CA LEU A 24 -3.51 1.32 0.07
C LEU A 24 -2.84 0.05 -0.47
N GLY A 25 -2.50 -0.89 0.43
CA GLY A 25 -1.96 -2.20 0.08
C GLY A 25 -2.83 -2.97 -0.92
N VAL A 26 -4.15 -2.93 -0.78
CA VAL A 26 -5.09 -3.55 -1.73
C VAL A 26 -4.98 -2.91 -3.12
N LEU A 27 -4.91 -1.58 -3.21
CA LEU A 27 -4.76 -0.89 -4.50
C LEU A 27 -3.45 -1.26 -5.20
N ALA A 28 -2.35 -1.32 -4.44
CA ALA A 28 -1.06 -1.78 -4.97
C ALA A 28 -1.11 -3.25 -5.39
N ALA A 29 -1.71 -4.13 -4.59
CA ALA A 29 -1.84 -5.54 -4.92
C ALA A 29 -2.67 -5.75 -6.20
N VAL A 30 -3.80 -5.07 -6.36
CA VAL A 30 -4.60 -5.09 -7.59
C VAL A 30 -3.79 -4.63 -8.79
N HIS A 31 -2.97 -3.58 -8.64
CA HIS A 31 -2.12 -3.07 -9.71
C HIS A 31 -1.09 -4.09 -10.19
N TYR A 32 -0.46 -4.85 -9.29
CA TYR A 32 0.56 -5.85 -9.64
C TYR A 32 -0.01 -7.26 -9.90
N HIS A 33 -1.31 -7.47 -9.73
CA HIS A 33 -1.91 -8.79 -9.90
C HIS A 33 -1.99 -9.20 -11.39
N PRO A 34 -1.78 -10.49 -11.75
CA PRO A 34 -1.94 -10.96 -13.13
C PRO A 34 -3.33 -10.68 -13.73
N GLN A 35 -4.35 -10.64 -12.88
CA GLN A 35 -5.75 -10.32 -13.24
C GLN A 35 -6.09 -8.83 -13.02
N ARG A 36 -5.11 -7.93 -13.13
CA ARG A 36 -5.27 -6.48 -12.88
C ARG A 36 -6.53 -5.91 -13.54
N GLN A 37 -6.74 -6.19 -14.82
CA GLN A 37 -7.86 -5.61 -15.58
C GLN A 37 -9.22 -6.03 -15.00
N SER A 38 -9.46 -7.32 -14.81
CA SER A 38 -10.74 -7.81 -14.29
C SER A 38 -10.96 -7.41 -12.83
N LEU A 39 -9.90 -7.30 -12.01
CA LEU A 39 -10.00 -6.79 -10.64
C LEU A 39 -10.35 -5.29 -10.62
N MET A 40 -9.70 -4.48 -11.48
CA MET A 40 -10.04 -3.06 -11.62
C MET A 40 -11.49 -2.87 -12.09
N GLU A 41 -11.94 -3.64 -13.09
CA GLU A 41 -13.33 -3.64 -13.56
C GLU A 41 -14.30 -4.04 -12.43
N LYS A 42 -13.97 -5.10 -11.67
CA LYS A 42 -14.80 -5.59 -10.57
C LYS A 42 -14.95 -4.58 -9.43
N LEU A 43 -13.90 -3.81 -9.17
CA LEU A 43 -13.87 -2.76 -8.16
C LEU A 43 -14.29 -1.37 -8.72
N ALA A 44 -14.67 -1.29 -9.99
CA ALA A 44 -14.97 -0.05 -10.70
C ALA A 44 -13.86 1.02 -10.61
N LEU A 45 -12.60 0.58 -10.54
CA LEU A 45 -11.43 1.45 -10.56
C LEU A 45 -11.08 1.81 -12.00
N ASN A 46 -11.19 3.09 -12.35
CA ASN A 46 -10.90 3.61 -13.68
C ASN A 46 -10.24 5.01 -13.58
N LYS A 47 -9.98 5.64 -14.73
CA LYS A 47 -9.31 6.95 -14.83
C LYS A 47 -10.06 8.11 -14.17
N ASP A 48 -11.35 7.96 -13.92
CA ASP A 48 -12.23 8.99 -13.34
C ASP A 48 -12.49 8.74 -11.84
N ALA A 49 -11.99 7.63 -11.28
CA ALA A 49 -12.18 7.26 -9.89
C ALA A 49 -11.34 8.16 -8.94
N VAL A 50 -11.99 8.74 -7.94
CA VAL A 50 -11.34 9.44 -6.82
C VAL A 50 -11.45 8.54 -5.58
N VAL A 51 -10.31 7.99 -5.14
CA VAL A 51 -10.28 6.98 -4.08
C VAL A 51 -9.82 7.60 -2.75
N LEU A 52 -10.72 7.64 -1.77
CA LEU A 52 -10.37 8.00 -0.39
C LEU A 52 -9.86 6.76 0.36
N VAL A 53 -8.66 6.85 0.92
CA VAL A 53 -8.07 5.80 1.77
C VAL A 53 -7.75 6.40 3.14
N ILE A 54 -8.07 5.67 4.20
CA ILE A 54 -7.77 6.08 5.58
C ILE A 54 -6.60 5.26 6.10
N SER A 55 -5.50 5.93 6.44
CA SER A 55 -4.43 5.33 7.25
C SER A 55 -4.78 5.51 8.72
N THR A 56 -5.17 4.42 9.38
CA THR A 56 -5.71 4.44 10.74
C THR A 56 -4.65 4.57 11.83
N GLU A 57 -3.40 4.23 11.53
CA GLU A 57 -2.29 4.27 12.48
C GLU A 57 -0.95 4.54 11.79
N GLY A 58 -0.04 5.18 12.52
CA GLY A 58 1.39 5.28 12.18
C GLY A 58 2.16 4.02 12.58
N ASP A 59 3.43 4.15 12.92
CA ASP A 59 4.31 3.07 13.37
C ASP A 59 4.14 2.76 14.87
N THR A 60 2.93 2.33 15.25
CA THR A 60 2.56 1.94 16.62
C THR A 60 3.50 0.89 17.23
N ASP A 61 4.02 -0.02 16.41
CA ASP A 61 5.22 -0.82 16.69
C ASP A 61 6.37 -0.41 15.75
N VAL A 62 7.26 0.45 16.25
CA VAL A 62 8.42 0.99 15.50
C VAL A 62 9.38 -0.12 15.08
N LYS A 63 9.57 -1.15 15.90
CA LYS A 63 10.47 -2.26 15.57
C LYS A 63 9.90 -3.04 14.40
N HIS A 64 8.63 -3.46 14.51
CA HIS A 64 7.98 -4.19 13.44
C HIS A 64 7.90 -3.37 12.15
N TYR A 65 7.60 -2.07 12.25
CA TYR A 65 7.58 -1.19 11.10
C TYR A 65 8.92 -1.21 10.35
N ARG A 66 10.06 -1.07 11.06
CA ARG A 66 11.41 -1.10 10.48
C ARG A 66 11.77 -2.45 9.86
N GLU A 67 11.43 -3.56 10.53
CA GLU A 67 11.60 -4.91 9.96
C GLU A 67 10.89 -5.03 8.60
N VAL A 68 9.69 -4.47 8.47
CA VAL A 68 8.95 -4.50 7.21
C VAL A 68 9.54 -3.55 6.18
N VAL A 69 9.79 -2.28 6.52
CA VAL A 69 10.15 -1.25 5.53
C VAL A 69 11.62 -1.22 5.14
N TRP A 70 12.52 -1.72 5.99
CA TRP A 70 13.97 -1.76 5.71
C TRP A 70 14.46 -3.17 5.41
N GLU A 71 14.06 -4.15 6.21
CA GLU A 71 14.59 -5.52 6.10
C GLU A 71 13.79 -6.42 5.16
N GLY A 72 12.62 -5.96 4.71
CA GLY A 72 11.81 -6.70 3.76
C GLY A 72 10.98 -7.84 4.40
N LYS A 73 10.77 -7.85 5.71
CA LYS A 73 9.89 -8.83 6.37
C LYS A 73 8.48 -8.82 5.74
N HIS A 74 7.92 -9.99 5.44
CA HIS A 74 6.69 -10.12 4.62
C HIS A 74 6.91 -9.52 3.19
N ALA A 75 7.93 -10.02 2.49
CA ALA A 75 8.22 -9.62 1.12
C ALA A 75 7.17 -10.17 0.13
N VAL A 76 7.01 -9.46 -0.99
CA VAL A 76 6.41 -10.05 -2.20
C VAL A 76 7.50 -10.89 -2.85
N ALA A 77 7.21 -12.16 -3.16
CA ALA A 77 8.15 -13.04 -3.85
C ALA A 77 8.39 -12.57 -5.29
N PRO A 78 9.59 -12.83 -5.87
CA PRO A 78 9.90 -12.51 -7.27
C PRO A 78 9.01 -13.27 -8.26
#